data_AF-A0A6H5GKV6-F1
#
_entry.id   AF-A0A6H5GKV6-F1
#
_cell.length_a   1.000
_cell.length_b   1.000
_cell.length_c   1.000
_cell.angle_alpha   90.00
_cell.angle_beta   90.00
_cell.angle_gamma   90.00
#
_symmetry.space_group_name_H-M   'P 1'
#
loop_
_entity.id
_entity.type
_entity.pdbx_description
1 polymer ?
#
loop_
_entity_poly.entity_id
_entity_poly.type
_entity_poly.pdbx_seq_one_letter_code
_entity_poly.pdbx_strand_id
1 'polypeptide(L)'
;MDTVDLNETECHFNWKLRHYPCYKECAALEEKFRMKLSPRDPDPNSYDPKWALRLSLAYELFHLGRKNDALEQGELAISELAGMDYLSSCEHILYSVLAIMRKDMGIDIQPMVERITPLRRMNDLEKAGVFGNQAVILRIYGPQEAVKGIKVLRSAIRLDPNQREWKISLLSLSRNRNHWKNRNRKLGSRNTLESMAEELQLIDNLMSIYPIGSDVLYYDARAFADLAASENVQEKADGHRERVTCDCRRIVDLGTTSPPVIAFCSEWFCSLPSSDDRELGCRMLLEGFERLPKNKHFIKAGRQLLRLNLPQSRKEDLRSFL
;
A
#
# COMPACT_ATOMS: atom_id res chain seq x y z
N MET A 1 0.20 38.21 13.89
CA MET A 1 0.52 36.86 13.41
C MET A 1 -0.68 35.99 13.72
N ASP A 2 -1.28 35.33 12.73
CA ASP A 2 -2.32 34.35 13.06
C ASP A 2 -1.68 33.19 13.83
N THR A 3 -2.21 32.91 15.00
CA THR A 3 -1.85 31.75 15.80
C THR A 3 -2.26 30.47 15.08
N VAL A 4 -1.38 29.46 15.03
CA VAL A 4 -1.75 28.11 14.55
C VAL A 4 -2.67 27.46 15.58
N ASP A 5 -3.89 27.11 15.18
CA ASP A 5 -4.78 26.29 16.00
C ASP A 5 -4.45 24.81 15.79
N LEU A 6 -3.84 24.19 16.79
CA LEU A 6 -3.47 22.76 16.78
C LEU A 6 -4.69 21.82 16.71
N ASN A 7 -5.90 22.30 17.02
CA ASN A 7 -7.11 21.49 16.87
C ASN A 7 -7.62 21.42 15.43
N GLU A 8 -7.15 22.30 14.56
CA GLU A 8 -7.53 22.39 13.15
C GLU A 8 -6.44 21.85 12.20
N THR A 9 -5.32 21.35 12.74
CA THR A 9 -4.26 20.77 11.92
C THR A 9 -4.58 19.35 11.47
N GLU A 10 -4.20 18.99 10.25
CA GLU A 10 -4.30 17.60 9.78
C GLU A 10 -3.19 16.72 10.36
N CYS A 11 -3.51 15.92 11.38
CA CYS A 11 -2.62 14.92 11.95
C CYS A 11 -3.37 13.81 12.71
N HIS A 12 -2.65 12.79 13.20
CA HIS A 12 -3.20 11.64 13.94
C HIS A 12 -4.22 11.99 15.03
N PHE A 13 -3.96 13.04 15.82
CA PHE A 13 -4.86 13.47 16.89
C PHE A 13 -6.21 13.98 16.38
N ASN A 14 -6.23 14.66 15.23
CA ASN A 14 -7.44 15.28 14.68
C ASN A 14 -8.17 14.38 13.67
N TRP A 15 -7.52 13.31 13.20
CA TRP A 15 -8.12 12.31 12.31
C TRP A 15 -9.01 11.26 13.00
N LYS A 16 -9.25 11.42 14.31
CA LYS A 16 -10.16 10.57 15.08
C LYS A 16 -9.80 9.08 15.00
N LEU A 17 -8.49 8.76 14.98
CA LEU A 17 -8.00 7.41 14.77
C LEU A 17 -8.54 6.41 15.81
N ARG A 18 -8.66 6.80 17.08
CA ARG A 18 -9.20 5.93 18.15
C ARG A 18 -10.65 5.51 18.00
N HIS A 19 -11.43 6.15 17.13
CA HIS A 19 -12.81 5.72 16.85
C HIS A 19 -12.89 4.54 15.89
N TYR A 20 -11.75 4.08 15.37
CA TYR A 20 -11.69 2.98 14.42
C TYR A 20 -11.84 1.61 15.06
N PRO A 21 -12.50 0.64 14.38
CA PRO A 21 -12.68 -0.71 14.89
C PRO A 21 -11.39 -1.47 15.15
N CYS A 22 -10.28 -1.13 14.47
CA CYS A 22 -8.97 -1.72 14.76
C CYS A 22 -8.53 -1.52 16.22
N TYR A 23 -8.97 -0.44 16.90
CA TYR A 23 -8.71 -0.24 18.34
C TYR A 23 -9.56 -1.14 19.24
N LYS A 24 -10.68 -1.67 18.74
CA LYS A 24 -11.51 -2.65 19.46
C LYS A 24 -11.05 -4.08 19.19
N GLU A 25 -10.43 -4.32 18.04
CA GLU A 25 -10.08 -5.65 17.52
C GLU A 25 -8.59 -5.99 17.64
N CYS A 26 -7.71 -4.99 17.83
CA CYS A 26 -6.27 -5.16 17.87
C CYS A 26 -5.71 -4.58 19.18
N ALA A 27 -5.61 -5.42 20.22
CA ALA A 27 -5.09 -5.03 21.53
C ALA A 27 -3.58 -4.67 21.53
N ALA A 28 -2.89 -4.72 20.39
CA ALA A 28 -1.44 -4.51 20.30
C ALA A 28 -1.01 -3.76 19.03
N LEU A 29 -1.64 -2.60 18.73
CA LEU A 29 -1.19 -1.71 17.63
C LEU A 29 0.27 -1.26 17.81
N GLU A 30 0.70 -1.01 19.05
CA GLU A 30 2.11 -0.74 19.38
C GLU A 30 3.02 -1.86 18.86
N GLU A 31 2.74 -3.10 19.25
CA GLU A 31 3.56 -4.26 18.88
C GLU A 31 3.55 -4.49 17.37
N LYS A 32 2.39 -4.32 16.72
CA LYS A 32 2.27 -4.35 15.26
C LYS A 32 3.22 -3.35 14.58
N PHE A 33 3.29 -2.12 15.07
CA PHE A 33 4.18 -1.11 14.50
C PHE A 33 5.65 -1.38 14.82
N ARG A 34 5.96 -1.85 16.03
CA ARG A 34 7.31 -2.26 16.42
C ARG A 34 7.85 -3.40 15.57
N MET A 35 7.05 -4.44 15.35
CA MET A 35 7.43 -5.57 14.49
C MET A 35 7.76 -5.09 13.07
N LYS A 36 6.98 -4.15 12.51
CA LYS A 36 7.26 -3.59 11.17
C LYS A 36 8.49 -2.69 11.10
N LEU A 37 8.90 -2.10 12.22
CA LEU A 37 10.09 -1.25 12.32
C LEU A 37 11.35 -2.05 12.72
N SER A 38 11.23 -3.34 13.04
CA SER A 38 12.33 -4.19 13.48
C SER A 38 13.43 -4.28 12.42
N PRO A 39 14.69 -3.88 12.74
CA PRO A 39 15.82 -4.07 11.84
C PRO A 39 16.27 -5.53 11.73
N ARG A 40 15.96 -6.36 12.74
CA ARG A 40 16.41 -7.76 12.84
C ARG A 40 15.53 -8.72 12.06
N ASP A 41 14.25 -8.42 11.99
CA ASP A 41 13.24 -9.15 11.20
C ASP A 41 12.38 -8.12 10.46
N PRO A 42 12.93 -7.43 9.44
CA PRO A 42 12.11 -6.53 8.64
C PRO A 42 11.02 -7.37 7.98
N ASP A 43 9.74 -7.02 8.17
CA ASP A 43 8.66 -7.68 7.43
C ASP A 43 8.93 -7.47 5.93
N PRO A 44 9.32 -8.52 5.19
CA PRO A 44 9.67 -8.38 3.77
C PRO A 44 8.44 -8.05 2.92
N ASN A 45 7.26 -7.98 3.54
CA ASN A 45 5.99 -7.63 2.93
C ASN A 45 5.49 -6.24 3.34
N SER A 46 6.24 -5.48 4.14
CA SER A 46 5.84 -4.14 4.58
C SER A 46 6.27 -3.08 3.55
N TYR A 47 5.30 -2.57 2.81
CA TYR A 47 5.45 -1.41 1.90
C TYR A 47 5.05 -0.09 2.57
N ASP A 48 4.94 -0.08 3.90
CA ASP A 48 4.57 1.11 4.65
C ASP A 48 5.82 1.97 4.89
N PRO A 49 5.77 3.29 4.63
CA PRO A 49 6.93 4.14 4.84
C PRO A 49 7.28 4.22 6.32
N LYS A 50 8.57 4.15 6.63
CA LYS A 50 9.09 4.10 8.01
C LYS A 50 8.63 5.30 8.84
N TRP A 51 8.68 6.51 8.29
CA TRP A 51 8.26 7.72 8.99
C TRP A 51 6.78 7.64 9.42
N ALA A 52 5.91 7.08 8.59
CA ALA A 52 4.49 6.95 8.88
C ALA A 52 4.24 5.88 9.96
N LEU A 53 5.02 4.79 9.94
CA LEU A 53 5.00 3.77 10.99
C LEU A 53 5.48 4.36 12.33
N ARG A 54 6.59 5.11 12.34
CA ARG A 54 7.12 5.78 13.54
C ARG A 54 6.15 6.80 14.10
N LEU A 55 5.55 7.62 13.25
CA LEU A 55 4.58 8.61 13.68
C LEU A 55 3.32 7.97 14.26
N SER A 56 2.87 6.86 13.67
CA SER A 56 1.75 6.07 14.20
C SER A 56 2.11 5.39 15.52
N LEU A 57 3.35 4.89 15.68
CA LEU A 57 3.86 4.35 16.94
C LEU A 57 3.96 5.44 18.02
N ALA A 58 4.45 6.62 17.69
CA ALA A 58 4.49 7.77 18.59
C ALA A 58 3.10 8.10 19.12
N TYR A 59 2.10 8.17 18.23
CA TYR A 59 0.71 8.39 18.61
C TYR A 59 0.19 7.31 19.56
N GLU A 60 0.50 6.03 19.34
CA GLU A 60 0.10 4.96 20.27
C GLU A 60 0.78 5.08 21.63
N LEU A 61 2.10 5.22 21.66
CA LEU A 61 2.89 5.31 22.89
C LEU A 61 2.41 6.48 23.77
N PHE A 62 2.09 7.61 23.13
CA PHE A 62 1.61 8.79 23.84
C PHE A 62 0.32 8.52 24.61
N HIS A 63 -0.63 7.87 23.96
CA HIS A 63 -1.90 7.49 24.57
C HIS A 63 -1.80 6.33 25.57
N LEU A 64 -0.73 5.54 25.51
CA LEU A 64 -0.38 4.56 26.54
C LEU A 64 0.33 5.19 27.74
N GLY A 65 0.47 6.52 27.78
CA GLY A 65 1.13 7.26 28.86
C GLY A 65 2.66 7.26 28.77
N ARG A 66 3.24 6.63 27.74
CA ARG A 66 4.69 6.56 27.50
C ARG A 66 5.15 7.77 26.70
N LYS A 67 4.94 8.96 27.26
CA LYS A 67 5.08 10.24 26.55
C LYS A 67 6.50 10.52 26.05
N ASN A 68 7.53 10.15 26.82
CA ASN A 68 8.93 10.32 26.40
C ASN A 68 9.28 9.44 25.20
N ASP A 69 8.93 8.15 25.27
CA ASP A 69 9.11 7.21 24.15
C ASP A 69 8.34 7.67 22.90
N ALA A 70 7.16 8.26 23.09
CA ALA A 70 6.38 8.83 22.00
C ALA A 70 7.09 9.99 21.31
N LEU A 71 7.65 10.94 22.08
CA LEU A 71 8.43 12.04 21.53
C LEU A 71 9.65 11.53 20.77
N GLU A 72 10.38 10.55 21.32
CA GLU A 72 11.54 9.95 20.65
C GLU A 72 11.14 9.36 19.28
N GLN A 73 10.05 8.60 19.22
CA GLN A 73 9.58 8.05 17.94
C GLN A 73 9.14 9.14 16.96
N GLY A 74 8.53 10.23 17.43
CA GLY A 74 8.17 11.36 16.59
C GLY A 74 9.38 12.13 16.05
N GLU A 75 10.42 12.33 16.86
CA GLU A 75 11.67 12.96 16.44
C GLU A 75 12.46 12.07 15.44
N LEU A 76 12.45 10.75 15.64
CA LEU A 76 12.98 9.80 14.67
C LEU A 76 12.19 9.80 13.35
N ALA A 77 10.89 10.10 13.38
CA ALA A 77 10.11 10.23 12.15
C ALA A 77 10.51 11.49 11.35
N ILE A 78 10.92 12.58 12.02
CA ILE A 78 11.45 13.78 11.35
C ILE A 78 12.77 13.49 10.63
N SER A 79 13.69 12.76 11.27
CA SER A 79 15.00 12.47 10.66
C SER A 79 14.88 11.61 9.39
N GLU A 80 13.77 10.88 9.24
CA GLU A 80 13.45 10.07 8.06
C GLU A 80 12.80 10.89 6.91
N LEU A 81 12.50 12.18 7.10
CA LEU A 81 11.92 13.04 6.06
C LEU A 81 12.92 13.57 5.01
N ALA A 82 14.23 13.43 5.26
CA ALA A 82 15.23 13.99 4.37
C ALA A 82 15.10 13.42 2.93
N GLY A 83 14.87 14.31 1.95
CA GLY A 83 14.75 13.94 0.53
C GLY A 83 13.37 13.46 0.08
N MET A 84 12.32 13.67 0.88
CA MET A 84 10.95 13.33 0.48
C MET A 84 10.29 14.39 -0.40
N ASP A 85 9.57 13.96 -1.43
CA ASP A 85 8.60 14.80 -2.14
C ASP A 85 7.47 15.23 -1.18
N TYR A 86 6.88 16.41 -1.42
CA TYR A 86 5.86 17.04 -0.55
C TYR A 86 6.34 17.27 0.89
N LEU A 87 7.60 17.71 1.04
CA LEU A 87 8.22 17.97 2.34
C LEU A 87 7.33 18.86 3.24
N SER A 88 6.76 19.96 2.72
CA SER A 88 5.90 20.85 3.51
C SER A 88 4.63 20.16 4.02
N SER A 89 4.05 19.24 3.26
CA SER A 89 2.90 18.43 3.67
C SER A 89 3.26 17.43 4.77
N CYS A 90 4.41 16.76 4.63
CA CYS A 90 4.95 15.84 5.63
C CYS A 90 5.30 16.59 6.93
N GLU A 91 5.98 17.72 6.82
CA GLU A 91 6.32 18.62 7.92
C GLU A 91 5.05 19.06 8.67
N HIS A 92 4.01 19.52 7.94
CA HIS A 92 2.74 19.88 8.57
C HIS A 92 2.18 18.76 9.44
N ILE A 93 2.11 17.52 8.94
CA ILE A 93 1.57 16.38 9.69
C ILE A 93 2.46 16.08 10.91
N LEU A 94 3.77 15.95 10.71
CA LEU A 94 4.72 15.54 11.75
C LEU A 94 4.86 16.57 12.87
N TYR A 95 5.07 17.83 12.51
CA TYR A 95 5.19 18.92 13.49
C TYR A 95 3.87 19.16 14.21
N SER A 96 2.72 18.93 13.57
CA SER A 96 1.42 18.99 14.26
C SER A 96 1.28 17.92 15.34
N VAL A 97 1.69 16.68 15.07
CA VAL A 97 1.69 15.61 16.08
C VAL A 97 2.60 15.98 17.26
N LEU A 98 3.84 16.41 16.97
CA LEU A 98 4.81 16.75 18.02
C LEU A 98 4.42 17.98 18.82
N ALA A 99 3.85 19.01 18.19
CA ALA A 99 3.35 20.20 18.87
C ALA A 99 2.25 19.83 19.88
N ILE A 100 1.33 18.94 19.50
CA ILE A 100 0.26 18.47 20.39
C ILE A 100 0.85 17.68 21.58
N MET A 101 1.79 16.75 21.33
CA MET A 101 2.44 15.96 22.38
C MET A 101 3.23 16.86 23.35
N ARG A 102 4.05 17.76 22.83
CA ARG A 102 4.87 18.69 23.64
C ARG A 102 4.00 19.64 24.46
N LYS A 103 2.91 20.16 23.88
CA LYS A 103 1.95 21.02 24.60
C LYS A 103 1.37 20.32 25.82
N ASP A 104 0.93 19.07 25.69
CA ASP A 104 0.37 18.27 26.79
C ASP A 104 1.41 17.91 27.86
N MET A 105 2.69 17.91 27.50
CA MET A 105 3.82 17.71 28.42
C MET A 105 4.34 19.02 29.06
N GLY A 106 3.78 20.18 28.70
CA GLY A 106 4.27 21.48 29.17
C GLY A 106 5.64 21.89 28.60
N ILE A 107 6.03 21.33 27.46
CA ILE A 107 7.28 21.63 26.75
C ILE A 107 7.03 22.76 25.74
N ASP A 108 8.04 23.60 25.49
CA ASP A 108 7.96 24.65 24.47
C ASP A 108 7.64 24.06 23.07
N ILE A 109 6.60 24.63 22.46
CA ILE A 109 6.07 24.22 21.16
C ILE A 109 6.44 25.19 20.03
N GLN A 110 7.00 26.36 20.33
CA GLN A 110 7.30 27.36 19.31
C GLN A 110 8.13 26.80 18.14
N PRO A 111 9.20 26.01 18.38
CA PRO A 111 9.98 25.44 17.29
C PRO A 111 9.18 24.50 16.38
N MET A 112 8.10 23.88 16.88
CA MET A 112 7.22 23.03 16.09
C MET A 112 6.20 23.89 15.33
N VAL A 113 5.59 24.87 16.00
CA VAL A 113 4.55 25.74 15.43
C VAL A 113 5.08 26.56 14.26
N GLU A 114 6.33 27.03 14.32
CA GLU A 114 6.97 27.77 13.22
C GLU A 114 7.15 26.94 11.94
N ARG A 115 7.13 25.61 12.04
CA ARG A 115 7.26 24.67 10.92
C ARG A 115 5.91 24.23 10.36
N ILE A 116 4.80 24.51 11.05
CA ILE A 116 3.46 24.11 10.63
C ILE A 116 2.89 25.17 9.70
N THR A 117 2.56 24.77 8.47
CA THR A 117 1.80 25.60 7.53
C THR A 117 0.32 25.21 7.58
N PRO A 118 -0.60 26.04 8.11
CA PRO A 118 -2.02 25.68 8.16
C PRO A 118 -2.60 25.37 6.77
N LEU A 119 -3.47 24.36 6.68
CA LEU A 119 -4.09 23.93 5.41
C LEU A 119 -4.68 25.08 4.58
N ARG A 120 -5.31 26.07 5.24
CA ARG A 120 -5.91 27.23 4.57
C ARG A 120 -4.91 28.08 3.79
N ARG A 121 -3.62 27.98 4.12
CA ARG A 121 -2.51 28.70 3.48
C ARG A 121 -1.74 27.84 2.48
N MET A 122 -1.96 26.53 2.49
CA MET A 122 -1.35 25.62 1.54
C MET A 122 -1.95 25.79 0.14
N ASN A 123 -1.10 25.65 -0.88
CA ASN A 123 -1.56 25.51 -2.26
C ASN A 123 -2.17 24.12 -2.50
N ASP A 124 -2.70 23.88 -3.69
CA ASP A 124 -3.41 22.62 -3.98
C ASP A 124 -2.50 21.40 -3.95
N LEU A 125 -1.25 21.50 -4.43
CA LEU A 125 -0.27 20.40 -4.37
C LEU A 125 0.08 20.03 -2.93
N GLU A 126 0.25 21.04 -2.07
CA GLU A 126 0.55 20.84 -0.65
C GLU A 126 -0.62 20.21 0.10
N LYS A 127 -1.86 20.67 -0.16
CA LYS A 127 -3.07 20.04 0.39
C LYS A 127 -3.21 18.61 -0.10
N ALA A 128 -2.92 18.38 -1.38
CA ALA A 128 -2.95 17.05 -1.97
C ALA A 128 -1.94 16.14 -1.27
N GLY A 129 -0.73 16.64 -0.99
CA GLY A 129 0.29 15.97 -0.19
C GLY A 129 -0.21 15.57 1.19
N VAL A 130 -0.90 16.46 1.90
CA VAL A 130 -1.47 16.15 3.22
C VAL A 130 -2.49 15.02 3.12
N PHE A 131 -3.41 15.08 2.15
CA PHE A 131 -4.41 14.03 1.94
C PHE A 131 -3.80 12.69 1.50
N GLY A 132 -2.84 12.71 0.58
CA GLY A 132 -2.12 11.52 0.13
C GLY A 132 -1.43 10.81 1.31
N ASN A 133 -0.71 11.57 2.12
CA ASN A 133 -0.02 11.07 3.31
C ASN A 133 -0.99 10.58 4.40
N GLN A 134 -2.12 11.28 4.61
CA GLN A 134 -3.19 10.82 5.49
C GLN A 134 -3.70 9.43 5.07
N ALA A 135 -3.92 9.20 3.77
CA ALA A 135 -4.38 7.91 3.28
C ALA A 135 -3.35 6.78 3.47
N VAL A 136 -2.05 7.08 3.29
CA VAL A 136 -0.95 6.16 3.59
C VAL A 136 -0.98 5.76 5.06
N ILE A 137 -1.15 6.73 5.96
CA ILE A 137 -1.24 6.47 7.40
C ILE A 137 -2.49 5.64 7.73
N LEU A 138 -3.66 5.98 7.18
CA LEU A 138 -4.89 5.22 7.41
C LEU A 138 -4.74 3.75 6.99
N ARG A 139 -4.01 3.46 5.90
CA ARG A 139 -3.73 2.09 5.46
C ARG A 139 -2.99 1.26 6.51
N ILE A 140 -2.07 1.88 7.25
CA ILE A 140 -1.26 1.23 8.29
C ILE A 140 -2.14 0.70 9.43
N TYR A 141 -3.23 1.39 9.77
CA TYR A 141 -4.10 1.03 10.88
C TYR A 141 -4.94 -0.21 10.61
N GLY A 142 -5.36 -0.45 9.37
CA GLY A 142 -6.01 -1.71 9.00
C GLY A 142 -6.93 -1.62 7.79
N PRO A 143 -7.56 -2.75 7.43
CA PRO A 143 -8.48 -2.87 6.29
C PRO A 143 -9.62 -1.85 6.28
N GLN A 144 -10.22 -1.55 7.43
CA GLN A 144 -11.39 -0.66 7.47
C GLN A 144 -10.99 0.81 7.29
N GLU A 145 -9.83 1.18 7.86
CA GLU A 145 -9.24 2.51 7.78
C GLU A 145 -8.72 2.78 6.37
N ALA A 146 -8.07 1.78 5.79
CA ALA A 146 -7.64 1.75 4.39
C ALA A 146 -8.79 2.06 3.42
N VAL A 147 -10.02 1.57 3.69
CA VAL A 147 -11.20 1.90 2.89
C VAL A 147 -11.60 3.38 2.99
N LYS A 148 -11.43 4.03 4.15
CA LYS A 148 -11.62 5.48 4.25
C LYS A 148 -10.53 6.24 3.49
N GLY A 149 -9.30 5.72 3.50
CA GLY A 149 -8.17 6.24 2.71
C GLY A 149 -8.46 6.36 1.21
N ILE A 150 -9.32 5.52 0.63
CA ILE A 150 -9.75 5.62 -0.78
C ILE A 150 -10.39 6.98 -1.09
N LYS A 151 -11.31 7.45 -0.24
CA LYS A 151 -11.97 8.76 -0.45
C LYS A 151 -10.97 9.90 -0.32
N VAL A 152 -10.04 9.79 0.62
CA VAL A 152 -8.98 10.78 0.85
C VAL A 152 -8.03 10.84 -0.36
N LEU A 153 -7.60 9.69 -0.90
CA LEU A 153 -6.78 9.64 -2.12
C LEU A 153 -7.47 10.24 -3.34
N ARG A 154 -8.77 10.01 -3.51
CA ARG A 154 -9.52 10.67 -4.58
C ARG A 154 -9.54 12.19 -4.43
N SER A 155 -9.57 12.71 -3.21
CA SER A 155 -9.40 14.15 -2.99
C SER A 155 -7.99 14.62 -3.31
N ALA A 156 -6.96 13.86 -2.93
CA ALA A 156 -5.57 14.17 -3.27
C ALA A 156 -5.36 14.19 -4.80
N ILE A 157 -5.81 13.16 -5.53
CA ILE A 157 -5.69 13.06 -6.99
C ILE A 157 -6.48 14.15 -7.72
N ARG A 158 -7.60 14.62 -7.16
CA ARG A 158 -8.33 15.76 -7.76
C ARG A 158 -7.55 17.07 -7.67
N LEU A 159 -6.77 17.26 -6.60
CA LEU A 159 -5.94 18.43 -6.40
C LEU A 159 -4.60 18.35 -7.15
N ASP A 160 -4.03 17.15 -7.24
CA ASP A 160 -2.86 16.86 -8.08
C ASP A 160 -3.12 15.62 -8.96
N PRO A 161 -3.68 15.84 -10.16
CA PRO A 161 -3.96 14.76 -11.10
C PRO A 161 -2.71 14.12 -11.68
N ASN A 162 -1.52 14.68 -11.47
CA ASN A 162 -0.27 14.17 -12.01
C ASN A 162 0.59 13.45 -10.97
N GLN A 163 -0.02 13.07 -9.84
CA GLN A 163 0.72 12.31 -8.83
C GLN A 163 0.57 10.79 -8.99
N ARG A 164 1.65 10.14 -9.44
CA ARG A 164 1.70 8.71 -9.80
C ARG A 164 1.44 7.81 -8.60
N GLU A 165 2.10 8.10 -7.48
CA GLU A 165 2.13 7.29 -6.26
C GLU A 165 0.73 7.17 -5.64
N TRP A 166 -0.07 8.23 -5.70
CA TRP A 166 -1.42 8.23 -5.14
C TRP A 166 -2.39 7.44 -6.01
N LYS A 167 -2.26 7.52 -7.33
CA LYS A 167 -3.05 6.68 -8.26
C LYS A 167 -2.72 5.20 -8.05
N ILE A 168 -1.44 4.84 -7.94
CA ILE A 168 -1.02 3.47 -7.63
C ILE A 168 -1.54 3.01 -6.26
N SER A 169 -1.49 3.89 -5.26
CA SER A 169 -2.04 3.62 -3.93
C SER A 169 -3.55 3.41 -3.99
N LEU A 170 -4.27 4.19 -4.80
CA LEU A 170 -5.71 4.06 -5.02
C LEU A 170 -6.06 2.74 -5.71
N LEU A 171 -5.30 2.30 -6.72
CA LEU A 171 -5.43 0.98 -7.34
C LEU A 171 -5.27 -0.12 -6.30
N SER A 172 -4.16 -0.08 -5.55
CA SER A 172 -3.86 -1.07 -4.51
C SER A 172 -4.98 -1.19 -3.47
N LEU A 173 -5.46 -0.05 -2.96
CA LEU A 173 -6.49 -0.02 -1.93
C LEU A 173 -7.86 -0.45 -2.45
N SER A 174 -8.22 -0.05 -3.67
CA SER A 174 -9.50 -0.41 -4.29
C SER A 174 -9.60 -1.93 -4.49
N ARG A 175 -8.51 -2.57 -4.91
CA ARG A 175 -8.48 -4.04 -5.04
C ARG A 175 -8.45 -4.76 -3.70
N ASN A 176 -7.68 -4.26 -2.73
CA ASN A 176 -7.64 -4.85 -1.39
C ASN A 176 -8.99 -4.76 -0.66
N ARG A 177 -9.74 -3.67 -0.87
CA ARG A 177 -11.12 -3.52 -0.38
C ARG A 177 -12.00 -4.69 -0.80
N ASN A 178 -11.88 -5.18 -2.03
CA ASN A 178 -12.68 -6.28 -2.54
C ASN A 178 -12.29 -7.61 -1.88
N HIS A 179 -11.00 -7.85 -1.65
CA HIS A 179 -10.54 -9.01 -0.88
C HIS A 179 -11.05 -8.97 0.58
N TRP A 180 -11.05 -7.80 1.22
CA TRP A 180 -11.55 -7.65 2.60
C TRP A 180 -13.07 -7.81 2.70
N LYS A 181 -13.81 -7.32 1.70
CA LYS A 181 -15.26 -7.54 1.57
C LYS A 181 -15.62 -9.03 1.47
N ASN A 182 -14.84 -9.80 0.72
CA ASN A 182 -15.09 -11.24 0.55
C ASN A 182 -14.81 -12.06 1.82
N ARG A 183 -13.88 -11.59 2.68
CA ARG A 183 -13.62 -12.22 4.00
C ARG A 183 -14.63 -11.79 5.07
N ASN A 184 -15.11 -10.55 5.03
CA ASN A 184 -16.06 -10.01 5.99
C ASN A 184 -17.43 -9.83 5.32
N ARG A 185 -18.30 -10.86 5.41
CA ARG A 185 -19.68 -10.90 4.87
C ARG A 185 -20.56 -9.67 5.19
N LYS A 186 -20.14 -8.78 6.10
CA LYS A 186 -20.82 -7.53 6.46
C LYS A 186 -20.59 -6.35 5.50
N LEU A 187 -19.68 -6.42 4.52
CA LEU A 187 -19.33 -5.27 3.68
C LEU A 187 -20.00 -5.21 2.29
N GLY A 188 -20.99 -6.07 2.03
CA GLY A 188 -21.81 -6.04 0.81
C GLY A 188 -21.07 -6.53 -0.43
N SER A 189 -21.61 -7.56 -1.09
CA SER A 189 -21.04 -8.12 -2.32
C SER A 189 -21.43 -7.30 -3.54
N ARG A 190 -20.41 -6.92 -4.32
CA ARG A 190 -20.31 -6.96 -5.79
C ARG A 190 -19.13 -6.08 -6.20
N ASN A 191 -18.16 -6.67 -6.89
CA ASN A 191 -17.42 -5.90 -7.89
C ASN A 191 -18.48 -5.45 -8.89
N THR A 192 -18.81 -4.16 -8.88
CA THR A 192 -19.59 -3.61 -9.99
C THR A 192 -18.63 -3.48 -11.17
N LEU A 193 -19.12 -3.74 -12.38
CA LEU A 193 -18.40 -3.41 -13.62
C LEU A 193 -17.88 -1.95 -13.59
N GLU A 194 -18.64 -1.06 -12.92
CA GLU A 194 -18.28 0.32 -12.61
C GLU A 194 -16.96 0.45 -11.80
N SER A 195 -16.72 -0.40 -10.80
CA SER A 195 -15.47 -0.38 -10.03
C SER A 195 -14.27 -0.83 -10.87
N MET A 196 -14.48 -1.71 -11.86
CA MET A 196 -13.43 -2.15 -12.77
C MET A 196 -13.17 -1.10 -13.86
N ALA A 197 -14.22 -0.39 -14.30
CA ALA A 197 -14.10 0.72 -15.25
C ALA A 197 -13.29 1.89 -14.66
N GLU A 198 -13.52 2.26 -13.39
CA GLU A 198 -12.69 3.27 -12.72
C GLU A 198 -11.23 2.82 -12.60
N GLU A 199 -11.00 1.52 -12.36
CA GLU A 199 -9.66 0.95 -12.26
C GLU A 199 -8.91 1.02 -13.60
N LEU A 200 -9.54 0.59 -14.68
CA LEU A 200 -8.97 0.63 -16.03
C LEU A 200 -8.72 2.08 -16.47
N GLN A 201 -9.64 3.00 -16.21
CA GLN A 201 -9.44 4.42 -16.52
C GLN A 201 -8.21 4.99 -15.80
N LEU A 202 -7.99 4.59 -14.54
CA LEU A 202 -6.83 5.03 -13.77
C LEU A 202 -5.52 4.43 -14.31
N ILE A 203 -5.56 3.18 -14.76
CA ILE A 203 -4.43 2.49 -15.41
C ILE A 203 -4.09 3.17 -16.74
N ASP A 204 -5.09 3.43 -17.60
CA ASP A 204 -4.90 4.13 -18.87
C ASP A 204 -4.28 5.51 -18.66
N ASN A 205 -4.79 6.25 -17.67
CA ASN A 205 -4.24 7.54 -17.31
C ASN A 205 -2.76 7.44 -16.86
N LEU A 206 -2.42 6.43 -16.05
CA LEU A 206 -1.03 6.17 -15.65
C LEU A 206 -0.14 5.82 -16.85
N MET A 207 -0.59 4.94 -17.73
CA MET A 207 0.19 4.53 -18.92
C MET A 207 0.38 5.67 -19.92
N SER A 208 -0.53 6.63 -19.97
CA SER A 208 -0.45 7.78 -20.88
C SER A 208 0.52 8.88 -20.42
N ILE A 209 0.77 8.99 -19.11
CA ILE A 209 1.53 10.11 -18.52
C ILE A 209 2.94 9.69 -18.09
N TYR A 210 3.13 8.45 -17.62
CA TYR A 210 4.40 8.00 -17.05
C TYR A 210 5.04 6.89 -17.87
N PRO A 211 6.38 6.75 -17.80
CA PRO A 211 7.04 5.54 -18.27
C PRO A 211 6.39 4.29 -17.67
N ILE A 212 6.15 3.31 -18.53
CA ILE A 212 5.46 2.07 -18.15
C ILE A 212 6.36 1.27 -17.20
N GLY A 213 5.97 1.21 -15.93
CA GLY A 213 6.61 0.43 -14.89
C GLY A 213 5.94 -0.93 -14.67
N SER A 214 6.67 -1.85 -14.03
CA SER A 214 6.16 -3.20 -13.72
C SER A 214 4.98 -3.21 -12.76
N ASP A 215 4.85 -2.18 -11.92
CA ASP A 215 3.72 -1.95 -11.01
C ASP A 215 2.41 -1.62 -11.76
N VAL A 216 2.46 -0.71 -12.75
CA VAL A 216 1.29 -0.34 -13.56
C VAL A 216 0.85 -1.51 -14.43
N LEU A 217 1.81 -2.17 -15.11
CA LEU A 217 1.54 -3.39 -15.89
C LEU A 217 0.95 -4.51 -15.02
N TYR A 218 1.40 -4.64 -13.77
CA TYR A 218 0.84 -5.62 -12.86
C TYR A 218 -0.64 -5.36 -12.56
N TYR A 219 -1.03 -4.10 -12.32
CA TYR A 219 -2.44 -3.76 -12.11
C TYR A 219 -3.29 -3.97 -13.38
N ASP A 220 -2.73 -3.68 -14.55
CA ASP A 220 -3.37 -3.96 -15.85
C ASP A 220 -3.61 -5.45 -16.06
N ALA A 221 -2.55 -6.25 -15.96
CA ALA A 221 -2.59 -7.70 -16.08
C ALA A 221 -3.58 -8.33 -15.10
N ARG A 222 -3.61 -7.84 -13.85
CA ARG A 222 -4.58 -8.27 -12.86
C ARG A 222 -6.00 -7.90 -13.26
N ALA A 223 -6.25 -6.69 -13.79
CA ALA A 223 -7.59 -6.22 -14.17
C ALA A 223 -8.14 -7.05 -15.34
N PHE A 224 -7.31 -7.31 -16.34
CA PHE A 224 -7.66 -8.19 -17.46
C PHE A 224 -7.81 -9.65 -17.06
N ALA A 225 -7.10 -10.14 -16.04
CA ALA A 225 -7.33 -11.48 -15.49
C ALA A 225 -8.72 -11.60 -14.82
N ASP A 226 -9.13 -10.57 -14.07
CA ASP A 226 -10.47 -10.52 -13.47
C ASP A 226 -11.58 -10.42 -14.55
N LEU A 227 -11.34 -9.67 -15.64
CA LEU A 227 -12.24 -9.61 -16.80
C LEU A 227 -12.34 -10.97 -17.51
N ALA A 228 -11.20 -11.60 -17.82
CA ALA A 228 -11.17 -12.91 -18.47
C ALA A 228 -11.96 -13.98 -17.68
N ALA A 229 -11.91 -13.93 -16.35
CA ALA A 229 -12.62 -14.86 -15.48
C ALA A 229 -14.12 -14.59 -15.36
N SER A 230 -14.58 -13.39 -15.72
CA SER A 230 -15.99 -12.96 -15.62
C SER A 230 -16.71 -12.88 -16.96
N GLU A 231 -15.98 -13.05 -18.06
CA GLU A 231 -16.49 -12.96 -19.42
C GLU A 231 -17.17 -14.27 -19.85
N ASN A 232 -18.35 -14.15 -20.45
CA ASN A 232 -19.15 -15.28 -20.92
C ASN A 232 -18.92 -15.58 -22.42
N VAL A 233 -18.27 -14.66 -23.13
CA VAL A 233 -17.90 -14.81 -24.55
C VAL A 233 -16.45 -15.26 -24.65
N GLN A 234 -16.22 -16.51 -25.11
CA GLN A 234 -14.90 -17.13 -25.18
C GLN A 234 -13.86 -16.27 -25.90
N GLU A 235 -14.20 -15.69 -27.06
CA GLU A 235 -13.29 -14.84 -27.84
C GLU A 235 -12.81 -13.60 -27.05
N LYS A 236 -13.71 -12.95 -26.32
CA LYS A 236 -13.36 -11.80 -25.47
C LYS A 236 -12.50 -12.23 -24.29
N ALA A 237 -12.83 -13.37 -23.68
CA ALA A 237 -12.03 -13.94 -22.60
C ALA A 237 -10.61 -14.24 -23.08
N ASP A 238 -10.45 -14.81 -24.27
CA ASP A 238 -9.15 -15.11 -24.87
C ASP A 238 -8.34 -13.84 -25.17
N GLY A 239 -8.98 -12.80 -25.73
CA GLY A 239 -8.34 -11.49 -25.93
C GLY A 239 -7.87 -10.85 -24.61
N HIS A 240 -8.64 -10.98 -23.54
CA HIS A 240 -8.19 -10.55 -22.20
C HIS A 240 -7.00 -11.37 -21.70
N ARG A 241 -7.01 -12.70 -21.85
CA ARG A 241 -5.88 -13.58 -21.46
C ARG A 241 -4.60 -13.27 -22.24
N GLU A 242 -4.72 -12.93 -23.51
CA GLU A 242 -3.59 -12.47 -24.32
C GLU A 242 -2.98 -11.19 -23.75
N ARG A 243 -3.82 -10.21 -23.37
CA ARG A 243 -3.37 -8.99 -22.71
C ARG A 243 -2.60 -9.27 -21.42
N VAL A 244 -3.15 -10.11 -20.54
CA VAL A 244 -2.46 -10.50 -19.29
C VAL A 244 -1.10 -11.13 -19.59
N THR A 245 -1.02 -12.00 -20.60
CA THR A 245 0.23 -12.66 -20.99
C THR A 245 1.26 -11.65 -21.51
N CYS A 246 0.83 -10.70 -22.34
CA CYS A 246 1.68 -9.63 -22.85
C CYS A 246 2.27 -8.79 -21.70
N ASP A 247 1.42 -8.35 -20.77
CA ASP A 247 1.87 -7.55 -19.63
C ASP A 247 2.82 -8.33 -18.71
N CYS A 248 2.52 -9.60 -18.43
CA CYS A 248 3.40 -10.49 -17.66
C CYS A 248 4.78 -10.65 -18.32
N ARG A 249 4.87 -10.78 -19.65
CA ARG A 249 6.17 -10.83 -20.36
C ARG A 249 6.93 -9.51 -20.25
N ARG A 250 6.26 -8.38 -20.45
CA ARG A 250 6.87 -7.05 -20.30
C ARG A 250 7.38 -6.80 -18.88
N ILE A 251 6.66 -7.28 -17.86
CA ILE A 251 7.07 -7.22 -16.47
C ILE A 251 8.37 -7.99 -16.23
N VAL A 252 8.52 -9.17 -16.87
CA VAL A 252 9.75 -9.97 -16.82
C VAL A 252 10.90 -9.22 -17.47
N ASP A 253 10.68 -8.63 -18.65
CA ASP A 253 11.70 -7.85 -19.37
C ASP A 253 12.17 -6.63 -18.57
N LEU A 254 11.28 -6.03 -17.79
CA LEU A 254 11.61 -4.92 -16.87
C LEU A 254 12.36 -5.37 -15.61
N GLY A 255 12.57 -6.66 -15.38
CA GLY A 255 13.36 -7.19 -14.27
C GLY A 255 12.78 -6.88 -12.89
N THR A 256 11.45 -6.94 -12.72
CA THR A 256 10.81 -6.63 -11.44
C THR A 256 11.34 -7.51 -10.29
N THR A 257 11.53 -6.91 -9.12
CA THR A 257 11.89 -7.61 -7.87
C THR A 257 10.72 -7.71 -6.90
N SER A 258 9.55 -7.19 -7.27
CA SER A 258 8.40 -7.09 -6.37
C SER A 258 7.75 -8.47 -6.14
N PRO A 259 7.74 -9.01 -4.91
CA PRO A 259 7.18 -10.32 -4.61
C PRO A 259 5.72 -10.55 -5.06
N PRO A 260 4.76 -9.62 -4.84
CA PRO A 260 3.39 -9.83 -5.33
C PRO A 260 3.30 -9.88 -6.86
N VAL A 261 4.16 -9.14 -7.56
CA VAL A 261 4.18 -9.12 -9.03
C VAL A 261 4.77 -10.42 -9.58
N ILE A 262 5.93 -10.84 -9.05
CA ILE A 262 6.58 -12.10 -9.43
C ILE A 262 5.64 -13.28 -9.16
N ALA A 263 5.01 -13.33 -7.98
CA ALA A 263 4.07 -14.39 -7.62
C ALA A 263 2.89 -14.47 -8.61
N PHE A 264 2.31 -13.33 -8.99
CA PHE A 264 1.22 -13.29 -9.95
C PHE A 264 1.64 -13.74 -11.36
N CYS A 265 2.76 -13.21 -11.88
CA CYS A 265 3.25 -13.60 -13.20
C CYS A 265 3.60 -15.09 -13.25
N SER A 266 4.20 -15.61 -12.18
CA SER A 266 4.50 -17.03 -12.04
C SER A 266 3.24 -17.90 -12.08
N GLU A 267 2.24 -17.58 -11.26
CA GLU A 267 0.93 -18.26 -11.28
C GLU A 267 0.30 -18.22 -12.68
N TRP A 268 0.38 -17.07 -13.34
CA TRP A 268 -0.16 -16.89 -14.69
C TRP A 268 0.54 -17.79 -15.70
N PHE A 269 1.87 -17.69 -15.81
CA PHE A 269 2.65 -18.48 -16.76
C PHE A 269 2.52 -19.99 -16.52
N CYS A 270 2.49 -20.43 -15.26
CA CYS A 270 2.26 -21.84 -14.93
C CYS A 270 0.86 -22.36 -15.29
N SER A 271 -0.11 -21.46 -15.46
CA SER A 271 -1.47 -21.81 -15.90
C SER A 271 -1.60 -21.94 -17.43
N LEU A 272 -0.59 -21.47 -18.18
CA LEU A 272 -0.59 -21.53 -19.64
C LEU A 272 -0.30 -22.96 -20.15
N PRO A 273 -0.77 -23.31 -21.36
CA PRO A 273 -0.56 -24.65 -21.92
C PRO A 273 0.89 -24.93 -22.34
N SER A 274 1.67 -23.89 -22.65
CA SER A 274 3.05 -23.95 -23.13
C SER A 274 4.01 -24.50 -22.05
N SER A 275 4.87 -25.46 -22.43
CA SER A 275 5.93 -25.97 -21.54
C SER A 275 6.91 -24.88 -21.12
N ASP A 276 7.27 -24.00 -22.05
CA ASP A 276 8.31 -22.99 -21.87
C ASP A 276 7.82 -21.88 -20.94
N ASP A 277 6.55 -21.50 -21.07
CA ASP A 277 5.93 -20.55 -20.15
C ASP A 277 5.81 -21.15 -18.75
N ARG A 278 5.39 -22.41 -18.62
CA ARG A 278 5.34 -23.07 -17.30
C ARG A 278 6.71 -23.12 -16.63
N GLU A 279 7.75 -23.38 -17.40
CA GLU A 279 9.13 -23.41 -16.91
C GLU A 279 9.60 -22.01 -16.48
N LEU A 280 9.32 -20.98 -17.29
CA LEU A 280 9.57 -19.58 -16.92
C LEU A 280 8.87 -19.22 -15.59
N GLY A 281 7.60 -19.57 -15.45
CA GLY A 281 6.81 -19.31 -14.23
C GLY A 281 7.41 -19.99 -13.00
N CYS A 282 7.81 -21.26 -13.10
CA CYS A 282 8.49 -21.98 -12.01
C CYS A 282 9.81 -21.32 -11.63
N ARG A 283 10.66 -21.01 -12.61
CA ARG A 283 11.97 -20.38 -12.37
C ARG A 283 11.83 -19.05 -11.65
N MET A 284 10.92 -18.18 -12.10
CA MET A 284 10.66 -16.89 -11.45
C MET A 284 10.32 -17.02 -9.97
N LEU A 285 9.50 -18.02 -9.61
CA LEU A 285 9.09 -18.23 -8.23
C LEU A 285 10.21 -18.83 -7.37
N LEU A 286 10.99 -19.77 -7.91
CA LEU A 286 12.13 -20.37 -7.23
C LEU A 286 13.21 -19.31 -6.95
N GLU A 287 13.57 -18.48 -7.93
CA GLU A 287 14.47 -17.34 -7.73
C GLU A 287 13.93 -16.35 -6.68
N GLY A 288 12.61 -16.15 -6.65
CA GLY A 288 11.94 -15.38 -5.60
C GLY A 288 12.12 -15.98 -4.20
N PHE A 289 11.90 -17.29 -4.06
CA PHE A 289 12.10 -18.02 -2.81
C PHE A 289 13.56 -18.00 -2.33
N GLU A 290 14.53 -18.14 -3.22
CA GLU A 290 15.95 -18.05 -2.87
C GLU A 290 16.29 -16.68 -2.25
N ARG A 291 15.71 -15.60 -2.78
CA ARG A 291 15.93 -14.24 -2.28
C ARG A 291 15.14 -13.95 -1.00
N LEU A 292 13.89 -14.39 -0.92
CA LEU A 292 12.98 -14.11 0.19
C LEU A 292 12.19 -15.38 0.61
N PRO A 293 12.82 -16.35 1.29
CA PRO A 293 12.23 -17.67 1.55
C PRO A 293 10.91 -17.64 2.33
N LYS A 294 10.73 -16.64 3.20
CA LYS A 294 9.56 -16.50 4.07
C LYS A 294 8.49 -15.54 3.52
N ASN A 295 8.61 -15.09 2.27
CA ASN A 295 7.65 -14.14 1.72
C ASN A 295 6.28 -14.78 1.52
N LYS A 296 5.22 -14.14 2.05
CA LYS A 296 3.86 -14.71 2.03
C LYS A 296 3.28 -14.85 0.63
N HIS A 297 3.71 -14.00 -0.32
CA HIS A 297 3.25 -14.04 -1.70
C HIS A 297 3.82 -15.28 -2.40
N PHE A 298 5.11 -15.56 -2.21
CA PHE A 298 5.75 -16.75 -2.75
C PHE A 298 5.20 -18.03 -2.13
N ILE A 299 5.06 -18.08 -0.80
CA ILE A 299 4.43 -19.23 -0.11
C ILE A 299 3.02 -19.49 -0.64
N LYS A 300 2.21 -18.44 -0.81
CA LYS A 300 0.86 -18.55 -1.36
C LYS A 300 0.88 -19.08 -2.80
N ALA A 301 1.76 -18.55 -3.65
CA ALA A 301 1.88 -18.99 -5.04
C ALA A 301 2.39 -20.42 -5.15
N GLY A 302 3.44 -20.79 -4.42
CA GLY A 302 3.98 -22.15 -4.41
C GLY A 302 2.92 -23.20 -4.02
N ARG A 303 2.11 -22.91 -3.00
CA ARG A 303 0.99 -23.77 -2.60
C ARG A 303 -0.08 -23.91 -3.68
N GLN A 304 -0.32 -22.86 -4.49
CA GLN A 304 -1.24 -22.94 -5.63
C GLN A 304 -0.63 -23.75 -6.77
N LEU A 305 0.64 -23.51 -7.11
CA LEU A 305 1.36 -24.22 -8.17
C LEU A 305 1.45 -25.73 -7.92
N LEU A 306 1.61 -26.17 -6.66
CA LEU A 306 1.60 -27.59 -6.31
C LEU A 306 0.32 -28.34 -6.72
N ARG A 307 -0.79 -27.61 -6.92
CA ARG A 307 -2.08 -28.16 -7.36
C ARG A 307 -2.20 -28.27 -8.88
N LEU A 308 -1.31 -27.62 -9.63
CA LEU A 308 -1.29 -27.68 -11.08
C LEU A 308 -0.61 -28.96 -11.59
N ASN A 309 -0.82 -29.27 -12.87
CA ASN A 309 -0.15 -30.39 -13.53
C ASN A 309 1.28 -30.00 -13.94
N LEU A 310 2.14 -29.74 -12.95
CA LEU A 310 3.56 -29.47 -13.14
C LEU A 310 4.40 -30.76 -13.13
N PRO A 311 5.55 -30.80 -13.81
CA PRO A 311 6.51 -31.89 -13.69
C PRO A 311 6.87 -32.18 -12.22
N GLN A 312 7.04 -33.46 -11.89
CA GLN A 312 7.28 -33.90 -10.51
C GLN A 312 8.54 -33.26 -9.91
N SER A 313 9.62 -33.10 -10.69
CA SER A 313 10.84 -32.42 -10.28
C SER A 313 10.58 -30.99 -9.80
N ARG A 314 9.77 -30.21 -10.55
CA ARG A 314 9.40 -28.84 -10.15
C ARG A 314 8.52 -28.81 -8.90
N LYS A 315 7.68 -29.83 -8.70
CA LYS A 315 6.90 -29.96 -7.45
C LYS A 315 7.79 -30.26 -6.25
N GLU A 316 8.87 -31.01 -6.44
CA GLU A 316 9.87 -31.30 -5.40
C GLU A 316 10.68 -30.05 -5.04
N ASP A 317 11.15 -29.29 -6.05
CA ASP A 317 11.80 -28.00 -5.84
C ASP A 317 10.91 -27.04 -5.03
N LEU A 318 9.62 -26.92 -5.39
CA LEU A 318 8.69 -26.05 -4.64
C LEU A 318 8.45 -26.54 -3.21
N ARG A 319 8.44 -27.85 -2.96
CA ARG A 319 8.25 -28.41 -1.62
C ARG A 319 9.45 -28.16 -0.70
N SER A 320 10.67 -28.03 -1.22
CA SER A 320 11.84 -27.76 -0.37
C SER A 320 11.82 -26.36 0.26
N PHE A 321 11.03 -25.43 -0.29
CA PHE A 321 10.89 -24.07 0.23
C PHE A 321 9.63 -23.83 1.10
N LEU A 322 8.67 -24.77 1.12
CA LEU A 322 7.34 -24.61 1.75
C LEU A 322 7.22 -25.33 3.10
#